data_AF-A0AA97KSP1-F1
#
_entry.id   AF-A0AA97KSP1-F1
#
_cell.length_a   1.000
_cell.length_b   1.000
_cell.length_c   1.000
_cell.angle_alpha   90.00
_cell.angle_beta   90.00
_cell.angle_gamma   90.00
#
_symmetry.space_group_name_H-M   'P 1'
#
loop_
_entity.id
_entity.type
_entity.pdbx_description
1 polymer ?
#
loop_
_entity_poly.entity_id
_entity_poly.type
_entity_poly.pdbx_seq_one_letter_code
_entity_poly.pdbx_strand_id
1 'polypeptide(L)'
;MAQVVILLLQNTVTLCHAHLRHILRSRRAAQLIFHSERLGAASRRSTLRGIRLRQRWYVLADTREHRDCWVYPRSQDWWERIALRVWDDTHWIQCFRMTRGTFNELVDALGPTLARQSTNMREPVSVEKRVAVTLWCLATGACYRVAADHFGLGLSTVSDAVLEVCFAIEKQLLSKIVCLGDEVGKIMDGFAALGFPHCVGAIDGTHIRIGQPRGKPDQYGNRKNYSSILLQGTVDHTGRFVDAEVGWSGKNHDAFVFRNSALCAAMDNGAFVPGNPSLTVNGVSVPPLMISDGAYPMRRWLMKPYGKFAVTPQQKYFDRCLARARNRVECSFGRLKGRWQCLLHRLKAREENVVTIVTACVILHNLCEAKGHEVLGSLTDPTPLTMPGDGLEYGENDRGMLDEGKRVRDAMAEFMYSRCGR
;
A
#
# COMPACT_ATOMS: atom_id res chain seq x y z
N MET A 1 -6.77 -43.96 39.04
CA MET A 1 -6.41 -42.60 39.50
C MET A 1 -5.81 -41.74 38.38
N ALA A 2 -4.77 -42.18 37.66
CA ALA A 2 -4.13 -41.38 36.60
C ALA A 2 -5.03 -41.02 35.39
N GLN A 3 -5.90 -41.95 34.93
CA GLN A 3 -6.79 -41.69 33.78
C GLN A 3 -7.91 -40.67 34.08
N VAL A 4 -8.36 -40.57 35.33
CA VAL A 4 -9.39 -39.59 35.73
C VAL A 4 -8.82 -38.18 35.77
N VAL A 5 -7.55 -38.03 36.16
CA VAL A 5 -6.86 -36.73 36.20
C VAL A 5 -6.60 -36.18 34.79
N ILE A 6 -6.27 -37.04 33.82
CA ILE A 6 -6.05 -36.64 32.42
C ILE A 6 -7.36 -36.17 31.77
N LEU A 7 -8.48 -36.85 32.04
CA LEU A 7 -9.80 -36.46 31.55
C LEU A 7 -10.28 -35.13 32.15
N LEU A 8 -9.98 -34.86 33.43
CA LEU A 8 -10.27 -33.58 34.07
C LEU A 8 -9.41 -32.44 33.50
N LEU A 9 -8.14 -32.69 33.17
CA LEU A 9 -7.25 -31.71 32.56
C LEU A 9 -7.61 -31.41 31.09
N GLN A 10 -8.05 -32.41 30.32
CA GLN A 10 -8.51 -32.19 28.94
C GLN A 10 -9.83 -31.42 28.90
N ASN A 11 -10.74 -31.68 29.84
CA ASN A 11 -11.99 -30.93 29.98
C ASN A 11 -11.76 -29.47 30.41
N THR A 12 -10.80 -29.18 31.30
CA THR A 12 -10.48 -27.79 31.68
C THR A 12 -9.82 -27.00 30.54
N VAL A 13 -8.96 -27.63 29.74
CA VAL A 13 -8.34 -26.99 28.55
C VAL A 13 -9.36 -26.69 27.45
N THR A 14 -10.34 -27.58 27.23
CA THR A 14 -11.43 -27.33 26.27
C THR A 14 -12.41 -26.27 26.79
N LEU A 15 -12.71 -26.25 28.08
CA LEU A 15 -13.53 -25.20 28.70
C LEU A 15 -12.83 -23.83 28.62
N CYS A 16 -11.51 -23.76 28.85
CA CYS A 16 -10.72 -22.54 28.66
C CYS A 16 -10.71 -22.06 27.20
N HIS A 17 -10.54 -22.95 26.21
CA HIS A 17 -10.63 -22.59 24.79
C HIS A 17 -12.03 -22.16 24.35
N ALA A 18 -13.09 -22.71 24.94
CA ALA A 18 -14.46 -22.27 24.70
C ALA A 18 -14.70 -20.88 25.30
N HIS A 19 -14.18 -20.62 26.50
CA HIS A 19 -14.31 -19.32 27.18
C HIS A 19 -13.49 -18.23 26.48
N LEU A 20 -12.27 -18.54 25.99
CA LEU A 20 -11.46 -17.61 25.20
C LEU A 20 -12.14 -17.27 23.85
N ARG A 21 -12.74 -18.26 23.17
CA ARG A 21 -13.52 -18.04 21.93
C ARG A 21 -14.79 -17.24 22.19
N HIS A 22 -15.44 -17.42 23.34
CA HIS A 22 -16.57 -16.61 23.76
C HIS A 22 -16.16 -15.15 24.01
N ILE A 23 -15.07 -14.91 24.77
CA ILE A 23 -14.52 -13.57 25.05
C ILE A 23 -14.08 -12.87 23.76
N LEU A 24 -13.46 -13.58 22.81
CA LEU A 24 -13.07 -13.04 21.51
C LEU A 24 -14.28 -12.71 20.61
N ARG A 25 -15.34 -13.51 20.66
CA ARG A 25 -16.61 -13.22 19.97
C ARG A 25 -17.35 -12.04 20.61
N SER A 26 -17.37 -11.93 21.94
CA SER A 26 -17.95 -10.80 22.67
C SER A 26 -17.18 -9.50 22.40
N ARG A 27 -15.84 -9.54 22.24
CA ARG A 27 -15.02 -8.38 21.85
C ARG A 27 -15.29 -7.92 20.40
N ARG A 28 -15.49 -8.85 19.46
CA ARG A 28 -15.89 -8.52 18.07
C ARG A 28 -17.32 -7.96 18.00
N ALA A 29 -18.24 -8.49 18.79
CA ALA A 29 -19.60 -7.97 18.91
C ALA A 29 -19.63 -6.56 19.54
N ALA A 30 -18.84 -6.31 20.58
CA ALA A 30 -18.71 -4.98 21.20
C ALA A 30 -18.12 -3.94 20.24
N GLN A 31 -17.13 -4.32 19.41
CA GLN A 31 -16.57 -3.43 18.38
C GLN A 31 -17.58 -3.10 17.26
N LEU A 32 -18.42 -4.06 16.85
CA LEU A 32 -19.49 -3.82 15.87
C LEU A 32 -20.64 -2.99 16.43
N ILE A 33 -21.02 -3.20 17.70
CA ILE A 33 -22.03 -2.39 18.40
C ILE A 33 -21.55 -0.94 18.55
N PHE A 34 -20.29 -0.71 18.97
CA PHE A 34 -19.70 0.62 19.10
C PHE A 34 -19.58 1.36 17.76
N HIS A 35 -19.35 0.63 16.65
CA HIS A 35 -19.35 1.19 15.30
C HIS A 35 -20.79 1.52 14.81
N SER A 36 -21.77 0.67 15.13
CA SER A 36 -23.18 0.90 14.81
C SER A 36 -23.81 2.06 15.61
N GLU A 37 -23.42 2.25 16.87
CA GLU A 37 -23.89 3.37 17.71
C GLU A 37 -23.32 4.71 17.26
N ARG A 38 -22.08 4.74 16.74
CA ARG A 38 -21.49 5.93 16.08
C ARG A 38 -22.21 6.32 14.78
N LEU A 39 -22.61 5.33 13.98
CA LEU A 39 -23.42 5.56 12.77
C LEU A 39 -24.86 5.99 13.12
N GLY A 40 -25.45 5.43 14.18
CA GLY A 40 -26.77 5.81 14.70
C GLY A 40 -26.83 7.22 15.30
N ALA A 41 -25.79 7.67 16.00
CA ALA A 41 -25.70 9.02 16.57
C ALA A 41 -25.49 10.11 15.50
N ALA A 42 -24.77 9.80 14.41
CA ALA A 42 -24.65 10.67 13.24
C ALA A 42 -25.96 10.76 12.44
N SER A 43 -26.71 9.65 12.34
CA SER A 43 -28.01 9.59 11.68
C SER A 43 -29.11 10.36 12.45
N ARG A 44 -29.07 10.40 13.79
CA ARG A 44 -30.06 11.14 14.59
C ARG A 44 -29.88 12.66 14.54
N ARG A 45 -28.66 13.18 14.35
CA ARG A 45 -28.41 14.63 14.18
C ARG A 45 -28.75 15.16 12.78
N SER A 46 -28.76 14.32 11.74
CA SER A 46 -29.21 14.72 10.40
C SER A 46 -30.75 14.75 10.26
N THR A 47 -31.45 13.94 11.05
CA THR A 47 -32.91 13.76 10.95
C THR A 47 -33.70 15.01 11.37
N LEU A 48 -33.19 15.81 12.33
CA LEU A 48 -33.88 17.05 12.77
C LEU A 48 -33.59 18.29 11.90
N ARG A 49 -32.50 18.31 11.11
CA ARG A 49 -32.30 19.31 10.05
C ARG A 49 -33.10 18.98 8.78
N GLY A 50 -33.45 17.71 8.57
CA GLY A 50 -34.26 17.25 7.45
C GLY A 50 -35.74 17.62 7.53
N ILE A 51 -36.29 17.87 8.72
CA ILE A 51 -37.73 18.16 8.87
C ILE A 51 -38.08 19.60 8.50
N ARG A 52 -37.17 20.58 8.66
CA ARG A 52 -37.40 21.97 8.21
C ARG A 52 -37.02 22.24 6.76
N LEU A 53 -36.23 21.37 6.12
CA LEU A 53 -35.95 21.49 4.69
C LEU A 53 -37.02 20.81 3.84
N ARG A 54 -37.75 19.80 4.35
CA ARG A 54 -38.79 19.08 3.60
C ARG A 54 -40.00 19.91 3.17
N GLN A 55 -40.26 21.08 3.77
CA GLN A 55 -41.38 21.94 3.36
C GLN A 55 -41.09 22.81 2.13
N ARG A 56 -39.85 22.86 1.63
CA ARG A 56 -39.49 23.65 0.42
C ARG A 56 -39.32 22.82 -0.86
N TRP A 57 -39.23 21.49 -0.75
CA TRP A 57 -38.95 20.60 -1.90
C TRP A 57 -40.20 20.20 -2.70
N TYR A 58 -41.39 20.19 -2.08
CA TYR A 58 -42.63 19.86 -2.81
C TYR A 58 -42.99 20.91 -3.87
N VAL A 59 -42.47 22.14 -3.78
CA VAL A 59 -42.72 23.21 -4.75
C VAL A 59 -41.83 23.09 -6.01
N LEU A 60 -40.72 22.32 -5.95
CA LEU A 60 -39.85 22.06 -7.10
C LEU A 60 -40.06 20.67 -7.72
N ALA A 61 -40.85 19.80 -7.08
CA ALA A 61 -41.13 18.46 -7.59
C ALA A 61 -42.15 18.44 -8.74
N ASP A 62 -42.83 19.58 -9.00
CA ASP A 62 -43.82 19.71 -10.08
C ASP A 62 -43.25 20.31 -11.38
N THR A 63 -41.98 20.73 -11.38
CA THR A 63 -41.26 20.98 -12.64
C THR A 63 -40.69 19.66 -13.13
N ARG A 64 -41.49 18.87 -13.84
CA ARG A 64 -40.97 17.84 -14.75
C ARG A 64 -40.19 18.56 -15.85
N GLU A 65 -38.92 18.89 -15.58
CA GLU A 65 -38.00 19.22 -16.66
C GLU A 65 -37.97 18.03 -17.61
N HIS A 66 -38.44 18.25 -18.83
CA HIS A 66 -38.34 17.27 -19.89
C HIS A 66 -36.84 17.01 -20.08
N ARG A 67 -36.39 15.76 -19.89
CA ARG A 67 -34.99 15.43 -20.20
C ARG A 67 -34.83 15.60 -21.71
N ASP A 68 -34.02 16.56 -22.15
CA ASP A 68 -33.74 16.77 -23.58
C ASP A 68 -33.12 15.54 -24.24
N CYS A 69 -32.38 14.74 -23.48
CA CYS A 69 -31.90 13.44 -23.91
C CYS A 69 -31.75 12.47 -22.73
N TRP A 70 -31.97 11.18 -22.99
CA TRP A 70 -31.74 10.11 -22.00
C TRP A 70 -30.25 9.77 -21.89
N VAL A 71 -29.52 9.87 -23.01
CA VAL A 71 -28.05 9.78 -23.10
C VAL A 71 -27.56 10.87 -24.06
N TYR A 72 -26.60 11.67 -23.61
CA TYR A 72 -25.91 12.62 -24.47
C TYR A 72 -24.97 11.85 -25.44
N PRO A 73 -25.11 12.00 -26.77
CA PRO A 73 -24.23 11.34 -27.73
C PRO A 73 -22.76 11.74 -27.51
N ARG A 74 -21.86 10.74 -27.45
CA ARG A 74 -20.41 10.95 -27.28
C ARG A 74 -19.68 10.09 -28.28
N SER A 75 -18.67 10.66 -28.96
CA SER A 75 -17.82 9.88 -29.87
C SER A 75 -17.15 8.75 -29.10
N GLN A 76 -17.18 7.55 -29.68
CA GLN A 76 -16.46 6.39 -29.17
C GLN A 76 -15.17 6.13 -29.97
N ASP A 77 -14.92 6.93 -31.01
CA ASP A 77 -13.94 6.63 -32.06
C ASP A 77 -12.51 6.53 -31.53
N TRP A 78 -12.16 7.36 -30.54
CA TRP A 78 -10.82 7.32 -29.96
C TRP A 78 -10.53 5.96 -29.31
N TRP A 79 -11.47 5.40 -28.53
CA TRP A 79 -11.27 4.08 -27.94
C TRP A 79 -11.37 2.97 -28.99
N GLU A 80 -12.45 2.96 -29.76
CA GLU A 80 -12.81 1.82 -30.61
C GLU A 80 -12.04 1.75 -31.92
N ARG A 81 -11.61 2.89 -32.47
CA ARG A 81 -10.89 2.96 -33.75
C ARG A 81 -9.43 3.31 -33.55
N ILE A 82 -9.08 4.19 -32.61
CA ILE A 82 -7.69 4.62 -32.45
C ILE A 82 -6.94 3.70 -31.47
N ALA A 83 -7.33 3.66 -30.19
CA ALA A 83 -6.62 2.92 -29.17
C ALA A 83 -6.60 1.39 -29.40
N LEU A 84 -7.73 0.83 -29.85
CA LEU A 84 -7.85 -0.61 -30.07
C LEU A 84 -7.30 -1.09 -31.42
N ARG A 85 -7.36 -0.28 -32.48
CA ARG A 85 -7.02 -0.74 -33.85
C ARG A 85 -5.78 -0.12 -34.47
N VAL A 86 -5.38 1.08 -34.04
CA VAL A 86 -4.27 1.83 -34.66
C VAL A 86 -3.02 1.82 -33.79
N TRP A 87 -3.15 1.88 -32.46
CA TRP A 87 -1.99 1.95 -31.57
C TRP A 87 -1.15 0.67 -31.57
N ASP A 88 0.15 0.84 -31.79
CA ASP A 88 1.16 -0.18 -31.54
C ASP A 88 1.39 -0.39 -30.04
N ASP A 89 2.23 -1.38 -29.71
CA ASP A 89 2.55 -1.72 -28.33
C ASP A 89 3.28 -0.58 -27.59
N THR A 90 4.07 0.23 -28.30
CA THR A 90 4.78 1.37 -27.71
C THR A 90 3.81 2.42 -27.19
N HIS A 91 2.86 2.85 -28.01
CA HIS A 91 1.82 3.80 -27.63
C HIS A 91 0.93 3.23 -26.53
N TRP A 92 0.57 1.95 -26.65
CA TRP A 92 -0.21 1.25 -25.63
C TRP A 92 0.48 1.29 -24.26
N ILE A 93 1.75 0.90 -24.19
CA ILE A 93 2.52 0.87 -22.93
C ILE A 93 2.72 2.30 -22.39
N GLN A 94 2.88 3.31 -23.24
CA GLN A 94 2.95 4.71 -22.79
C GLN A 94 1.68 5.16 -22.07
N CYS A 95 0.50 4.75 -22.54
CA CYS A 95 -0.78 5.15 -21.97
C CYS A 95 -1.29 4.24 -20.84
N PHE A 96 -0.97 2.94 -20.86
CA PHE A 96 -1.51 1.95 -19.91
C PHE A 96 -0.45 1.32 -19.00
N ARG A 97 0.85 1.57 -19.26
CA ARG A 97 2.01 1.15 -18.44
C ARG A 97 2.19 -0.37 -18.31
N MET A 98 1.52 -1.12 -19.16
CA MET A 98 1.58 -2.57 -19.25
C MET A 98 1.29 -3.01 -20.68
N THR A 99 1.74 -4.21 -21.03
CA THR A 99 1.43 -4.84 -22.32
C THR A 99 -0.07 -5.14 -22.46
N ARG A 100 -0.55 -5.33 -23.69
CA ARG A 100 -1.93 -5.77 -23.97
C ARG A 100 -2.24 -7.12 -23.31
N GLY A 101 -1.27 -8.04 -23.28
CA GLY A 101 -1.42 -9.34 -22.63
C GLY A 101 -1.71 -9.21 -21.13
N THR A 102 -0.91 -8.44 -20.39
CA THR A 102 -1.15 -8.20 -18.96
C THR A 102 -2.44 -7.43 -18.70
N PHE A 103 -2.80 -6.50 -19.59
CA PHE A 103 -4.09 -5.83 -19.53
C PHE A 103 -5.26 -6.81 -19.65
N ASN A 104 -5.23 -7.73 -20.61
CA ASN A 104 -6.28 -8.74 -20.79
C ASN A 104 -6.34 -9.69 -19.60
N GLU A 105 -5.20 -10.15 -19.08
CA GLU A 105 -5.14 -10.95 -17.84
C GLU A 105 -5.83 -10.22 -16.66
N LEU A 106 -5.60 -8.91 -16.53
CA LEU A 106 -6.25 -8.08 -15.51
C LEU A 106 -7.76 -7.95 -15.75
N VAL A 107 -8.19 -7.75 -17.00
CA VAL A 107 -9.61 -7.69 -17.37
C VAL A 107 -10.31 -9.00 -17.02
N ASP A 108 -9.71 -10.14 -17.35
CA ASP A 108 -10.25 -11.47 -17.06
C ASP A 108 -10.35 -11.71 -15.55
N ALA A 109 -9.31 -11.34 -14.78
CA ALA A 109 -9.31 -11.46 -13.33
C ALA A 109 -10.39 -10.58 -12.67
N LEU A 110 -10.67 -9.39 -13.21
CA LEU A 110 -11.65 -8.46 -12.64
C LEU A 110 -13.07 -8.66 -13.18
N GLY A 111 -13.22 -9.36 -14.31
CA GLY A 111 -14.47 -9.63 -15.02
C GLY A 111 -15.63 -10.06 -14.12
N PRO A 112 -15.47 -11.10 -13.28
CA PRO A 112 -16.55 -11.59 -12.41
C PRO A 112 -17.08 -10.56 -11.42
N THR A 113 -16.26 -9.58 -11.03
CA THR A 113 -16.66 -8.53 -10.06
C THR A 113 -17.21 -7.28 -10.75
N LEU A 114 -16.73 -6.96 -11.96
CA LEU A 114 -17.03 -5.71 -12.65
C LEU A 114 -18.09 -5.83 -13.74
N ALA A 115 -18.43 -7.04 -14.18
CA ALA A 115 -19.47 -7.28 -15.17
C ALA A 115 -20.81 -6.73 -14.67
N ARG A 116 -21.47 -5.95 -15.53
CA ARG A 116 -22.81 -5.41 -15.26
C ARG A 116 -23.83 -6.13 -16.13
N GLN A 117 -25.06 -6.23 -15.63
CA GLN A 117 -26.16 -6.83 -16.37
C GLN A 117 -26.56 -5.96 -17.55
N SER A 118 -26.78 -6.59 -18.70
CA SER A 118 -27.44 -5.93 -19.82
C SER A 118 -28.91 -5.69 -19.47
N THR A 119 -29.41 -4.51 -19.81
CA THR A 119 -30.80 -4.12 -19.56
C THR A 119 -31.44 -3.64 -20.86
N ASN A 120 -32.77 -3.66 -20.93
CA ASN A 120 -33.51 -3.16 -22.09
C ASN A 120 -33.34 -1.65 -22.32
N MET A 121 -32.71 -0.92 -21.40
CA MET A 121 -32.48 0.52 -21.53
C MET A 121 -31.12 0.85 -22.16
N ARG A 122 -30.05 0.17 -21.75
CA ARG A 122 -28.68 0.45 -22.20
C ARG A 122 -27.78 -0.75 -22.00
N GLU A 123 -26.88 -0.95 -22.97
CA GLU A 123 -25.72 -1.79 -22.78
C GLU A 123 -24.74 -1.19 -21.74
N PRO A 124 -24.27 -1.99 -20.78
CA PRO A 124 -23.29 -1.53 -19.81
C PRO A 124 -21.94 -1.26 -20.48
N VAL A 125 -21.17 -0.35 -19.90
CA VAL A 125 -19.76 -0.17 -20.29
C VAL A 125 -19.03 -1.48 -20.03
N SER A 126 -18.36 -2.03 -21.05
CA SER A 126 -17.63 -3.30 -20.96
C SER A 126 -16.56 -3.24 -19.87
N VAL A 127 -16.25 -4.39 -19.25
CA VAL A 127 -15.20 -4.48 -18.23
C VAL A 127 -13.87 -3.97 -18.78
N GLU A 128 -13.52 -4.37 -19.99
CA GLU A 128 -12.33 -3.91 -20.71
C GLU A 128 -12.23 -2.38 -20.73
N LYS A 129 -13.29 -1.70 -21.16
CA LYS A 129 -13.31 -0.23 -21.26
C LYS A 129 -13.24 0.45 -19.89
N ARG A 130 -13.84 -0.16 -18.87
CA ARG A 130 -13.78 0.32 -17.47
C ARG A 130 -12.37 0.19 -16.88
N VAL A 131 -11.70 -0.94 -17.12
CA VAL A 131 -10.31 -1.16 -16.71
C VAL A 131 -9.39 -0.21 -17.47
N ALA A 132 -9.59 -0.05 -18.79
CA ALA A 132 -8.79 0.83 -19.62
C ALA A 132 -8.87 2.29 -19.16
N VAL A 133 -10.08 2.86 -19.00
CA VAL A 133 -10.22 4.26 -18.54
C VAL A 133 -9.60 4.47 -17.16
N THR A 134 -9.68 3.45 -16.29
CA THR A 134 -9.05 3.50 -14.97
C THR A 134 -7.54 3.54 -15.07
N LEU A 135 -6.93 2.57 -15.76
CA LEU A 135 -5.49 2.52 -15.95
C LEU A 135 -4.97 3.79 -16.62
N TRP A 136 -5.68 4.31 -17.62
CA TRP A 136 -5.31 5.57 -18.26
C TRP A 136 -5.28 6.74 -17.27
N CYS A 137 -6.28 6.85 -16.38
CA CYS A 137 -6.30 7.89 -15.35
C CYS A 137 -5.15 7.74 -14.34
N LEU A 138 -4.83 6.51 -13.93
CA LEU A 138 -3.72 6.23 -12.99
C LEU A 138 -2.35 6.50 -13.64
N ALA A 139 -2.17 6.06 -14.89
CA ALA A 139 -0.93 6.13 -15.64
C ALA A 139 -0.54 7.54 -16.07
N THR A 140 -1.53 8.36 -16.44
CA THR A 140 -1.32 9.72 -16.98
C THR A 140 -1.57 10.83 -15.96
N GLY A 141 -2.34 10.55 -14.89
CA GLY A 141 -2.78 11.57 -13.95
C GLY A 141 -3.75 12.60 -14.55
N ALA A 142 -4.28 12.35 -15.75
CA ALA A 142 -5.18 13.27 -16.43
C ALA A 142 -6.52 13.44 -15.69
N CYS A 143 -7.16 14.59 -15.87
CA CYS A 143 -8.43 14.84 -15.22
C CYS A 143 -9.56 14.00 -15.85
N TYR A 144 -10.55 13.60 -15.04
CA TYR A 144 -11.64 12.72 -15.48
C TYR A 144 -12.48 13.29 -16.63
N ARG A 145 -12.46 14.61 -16.85
CA ARG A 145 -13.12 15.22 -18.03
C ARG A 145 -12.42 14.79 -19.32
N VAL A 146 -11.10 14.86 -19.37
CA VAL A 146 -10.33 14.44 -20.55
C VAL A 146 -10.50 12.93 -20.79
N ALA A 147 -10.47 12.13 -19.72
CA ALA A 147 -10.77 10.69 -19.80
C ALA A 147 -12.18 10.43 -20.36
N ALA A 148 -13.18 11.15 -19.86
CA ALA A 148 -14.56 11.02 -20.30
C ALA A 148 -14.72 11.34 -21.79
N ASP A 149 -14.04 12.38 -22.27
CA ASP A 149 -14.07 12.76 -23.68
C ASP A 149 -13.38 11.72 -24.57
N HIS A 150 -12.20 11.21 -24.17
CA HIS A 150 -11.45 10.21 -24.94
C HIS A 150 -12.17 8.85 -25.01
N PHE A 151 -12.71 8.38 -23.87
CA PHE A 151 -13.39 7.10 -23.83
C PHE A 151 -14.87 7.20 -24.23
N GLY A 152 -15.39 8.39 -24.52
CA GLY A 152 -16.80 8.59 -24.85
C GLY A 152 -17.75 8.27 -23.69
N LEU A 153 -17.32 8.51 -22.46
CA LEU A 153 -18.04 8.20 -21.22
C LEU A 153 -18.62 9.44 -20.54
N GLY A 154 -19.57 9.25 -19.63
CA GLY A 154 -20.01 10.31 -18.73
C GLY A 154 -18.97 10.56 -17.63
N LEU A 155 -18.85 11.80 -17.16
CA LEU A 155 -17.89 12.15 -16.09
C LEU A 155 -18.11 11.33 -14.81
N SER A 156 -19.38 11.14 -14.40
CA SER A 156 -19.74 10.28 -13.27
C SER A 156 -19.35 8.83 -13.54
N THR A 157 -19.60 8.31 -14.75
CA THR A 157 -19.24 6.96 -15.16
C THR A 157 -17.74 6.70 -15.06
N VAL A 158 -16.89 7.68 -15.45
CA VAL A 158 -15.43 7.58 -15.27
C VAL A 158 -15.05 7.54 -13.80
N SER A 159 -15.62 8.45 -12.99
CA SER A 159 -15.35 8.48 -11.55
C SER A 159 -15.71 7.16 -10.86
N ASP A 160 -16.89 6.61 -11.19
CA ASP A 160 -17.35 5.34 -10.64
C ASP A 160 -16.48 4.17 -11.14
N ALA A 161 -16.12 4.16 -12.42
CA ALA A 161 -15.25 3.13 -12.99
C ALA A 161 -13.89 3.09 -12.29
N VAL A 162 -13.23 4.25 -12.11
CA VAL A 162 -11.92 4.33 -11.45
C VAL A 162 -11.97 3.75 -10.05
N LEU A 163 -12.96 4.14 -9.24
CA LEU A 163 -13.07 3.66 -7.86
C LEU A 163 -13.46 2.19 -7.78
N GLU A 164 -14.45 1.75 -8.56
CA GLU A 164 -14.90 0.34 -8.58
C GLU A 164 -13.78 -0.60 -9.05
N VAL A 165 -13.00 -0.19 -10.06
CA VAL A 165 -11.85 -0.98 -10.55
C VAL A 165 -10.73 -1.02 -9.52
N CYS A 166 -10.34 0.11 -8.91
CA CYS A 166 -9.31 0.13 -7.86
C CYS A 166 -9.71 -0.75 -6.67
N PHE A 167 -10.98 -0.69 -6.24
CA PHE A 167 -11.49 -1.54 -5.18
C PHE A 167 -11.50 -3.03 -5.57
N ALA A 168 -11.88 -3.36 -6.80
CA ALA A 168 -11.85 -4.74 -7.29
C ALA A 168 -10.41 -5.29 -7.36
N ILE A 169 -9.44 -4.47 -7.75
CA ILE A 169 -8.00 -4.80 -7.73
C ILE A 169 -7.56 -5.09 -6.29
N GLU A 170 -7.81 -4.16 -5.37
CA GLU A 170 -7.47 -4.31 -3.96
C GLU A 170 -8.05 -5.60 -3.37
N LYS A 171 -9.36 -5.80 -3.52
CA LYS A 171 -10.07 -6.95 -2.94
C LYS A 171 -9.59 -8.31 -3.46
N GLN A 172 -9.25 -8.41 -4.75
CA GLN A 172 -8.97 -9.70 -5.39
C GLN A 172 -7.49 -10.05 -5.46
N LEU A 173 -6.63 -9.04 -5.49
CA LEU A 173 -5.22 -9.20 -5.85
C LEU A 173 -4.24 -8.81 -4.73
N LEU A 174 -4.64 -8.00 -3.74
CA LEU A 174 -3.71 -7.50 -2.72
C LEU A 174 -2.93 -8.62 -2.02
N SER A 175 -3.63 -9.59 -1.42
CA SER A 175 -3.00 -10.68 -0.68
C SER A 175 -2.23 -11.68 -1.53
N LYS A 176 -2.41 -11.65 -2.86
CA LYS A 176 -1.72 -12.55 -3.81
C LYS A 176 -0.48 -11.90 -4.42
N ILE A 177 -0.49 -10.57 -4.56
CA ILE A 177 0.52 -9.82 -5.31
C ILE A 177 1.46 -9.04 -4.38
N VAL A 178 0.95 -8.56 -3.23
CA VAL A 178 1.74 -7.83 -2.23
C VAL A 178 1.91 -8.75 -1.02
N CYS A 179 2.88 -9.64 -1.13
CA CYS A 179 3.28 -10.58 -0.09
C CYS A 179 4.74 -10.98 -0.29
N LEU A 180 5.41 -11.44 0.77
CA LEU A 180 6.79 -11.93 0.69
C LEU A 180 6.92 -13.19 -0.20
N GLY A 181 5.88 -14.01 -0.24
CA GLY A 181 5.88 -15.31 -0.91
C GLY A 181 6.75 -16.36 -0.21
N ASP A 182 6.88 -17.53 -0.83
CA ASP A 182 7.59 -18.68 -0.23
C ASP A 182 9.08 -18.74 -0.61
N GLU A 183 9.50 -18.00 -1.64
CA GLU A 183 10.88 -18.03 -2.15
C GLU A 183 11.85 -17.12 -1.37
N VAL A 184 11.77 -17.14 -0.04
CA VAL A 184 12.56 -16.28 0.88
C VAL A 184 14.06 -16.38 0.61
N GLY A 185 14.57 -17.58 0.30
CA GLY A 185 15.99 -17.80 -0.02
C GLY A 185 16.47 -16.96 -1.21
N LYS A 186 15.69 -16.90 -2.30
CA LYS A 186 16.01 -16.07 -3.47
C LYS A 186 16.05 -14.59 -3.12
N ILE A 187 15.17 -14.14 -2.22
CA ILE A 187 15.16 -12.75 -1.76
C ILE A 187 16.43 -12.44 -0.97
N MET A 188 16.81 -13.33 -0.05
CA MET A 188 18.04 -13.21 0.73
C MET A 188 19.29 -13.20 -0.14
N ASP A 189 19.38 -14.09 -1.14
CA ASP A 189 20.48 -14.13 -2.09
C ASP A 189 20.57 -12.84 -2.92
N GLY A 190 19.42 -12.33 -3.36
CA GLY A 190 19.35 -11.06 -4.09
C GLY A 190 19.84 -9.87 -3.26
N PHE A 191 19.46 -9.78 -1.99
CA PHE A 191 20.01 -8.74 -1.10
C PHE A 191 21.48 -8.97 -0.75
N ALA A 192 21.93 -10.23 -0.64
CA ALA A 192 23.34 -10.55 -0.47
C ALA A 192 24.18 -10.06 -1.66
N ALA A 193 23.67 -10.19 -2.90
CA ALA A 193 24.27 -9.62 -4.10
C ALA A 193 24.30 -8.07 -4.07
N LEU A 194 23.30 -7.43 -3.46
CA LEU A 194 23.31 -5.99 -3.16
C LEU A 194 24.23 -5.63 -1.98
N GLY A 195 24.88 -6.62 -1.35
CA GLY A 195 25.86 -6.48 -0.27
C GLY A 195 25.28 -6.48 1.13
N PHE A 196 24.02 -6.87 1.31
CA PHE A 196 23.41 -6.97 2.63
C PHE A 196 22.82 -8.37 2.82
N PRO A 197 23.61 -9.34 3.32
CA PRO A 197 23.18 -10.73 3.44
C PRO A 197 22.06 -10.91 4.45
N HIS A 198 21.29 -11.99 4.28
CA HIS A 198 20.20 -12.39 5.19
C HIS A 198 19.06 -11.35 5.30
N CYS A 199 18.98 -10.40 4.38
CA CYS A 199 17.91 -9.42 4.30
C CYS A 199 16.75 -9.92 3.43
N VAL A 200 15.53 -9.67 3.86
CA VAL A 200 14.28 -10.03 3.16
C VAL A 200 13.50 -8.82 2.68
N GLY A 201 13.87 -7.60 3.09
CA GLY A 201 13.18 -6.41 2.65
C GLY A 201 13.83 -5.09 3.05
N ALA A 202 13.57 -4.06 2.27
CA ALA A 202 13.93 -2.68 2.59
C ALA A 202 12.65 -1.86 2.82
N ILE A 203 12.56 -1.17 3.95
CA ILE A 203 11.40 -0.39 4.40
C ILE A 203 11.68 1.10 4.22
N ASP A 204 10.73 1.82 3.62
CA ASP A 204 10.74 3.27 3.59
C ASP A 204 9.32 3.85 3.49
N GLY A 205 9.19 5.13 3.80
CA GLY A 205 7.95 5.89 3.75
C GLY A 205 7.94 6.88 2.58
N THR A 206 6.78 7.11 1.98
CA THR A 206 6.61 8.19 1.01
C THR A 206 5.32 8.95 1.20
N HIS A 207 5.38 10.26 1.03
CA HIS A 207 4.18 11.11 1.03
C HIS A 207 3.47 11.04 -0.33
N ILE A 208 2.15 10.82 -0.27
CA ILE A 208 1.23 10.96 -1.39
C ILE A 208 0.42 12.24 -1.19
N ARG A 209 0.48 13.16 -2.14
CA ARG A 209 -0.14 14.48 -2.03
C ARG A 209 -1.66 14.38 -2.23
N ILE A 210 -2.43 14.93 -1.29
CA ILE A 210 -3.89 14.93 -1.34
C ILE A 210 -4.46 16.35 -1.38
N GLY A 211 -5.71 16.46 -1.82
CA GLY A 211 -6.52 17.65 -1.56
C GLY A 211 -6.68 17.87 -0.05
N GLN A 212 -6.60 19.13 0.39
CA GLN A 212 -6.79 19.46 1.81
C GLN A 212 -8.21 19.06 2.23
N PRO A 213 -8.37 18.19 3.25
CA PRO A 213 -9.70 17.77 3.68
C PRO A 213 -10.49 18.96 4.24
N ARG A 214 -11.75 19.09 3.84
CA ARG A 214 -12.64 20.15 4.34
C ARG A 214 -12.80 20.00 5.86
N GLY A 215 -12.48 21.07 6.61
CA GLY A 215 -12.64 21.11 8.06
C GLY A 215 -11.50 20.52 8.89
N LYS A 216 -10.43 20.00 8.27
CA LYS A 216 -9.26 19.44 8.97
C LYS A 216 -7.93 19.83 8.30
N PRO A 217 -7.68 21.14 8.05
CA PRO A 217 -6.52 21.60 7.29
C PRO A 217 -5.20 21.17 7.93
N ASP A 218 -5.14 21.20 9.26
CA ASP A 218 -3.92 20.89 9.98
C ASP A 218 -3.63 19.40 9.91
N GLN A 219 -4.64 18.52 10.07
CA GLN A 219 -4.44 17.09 10.36
C GLN A 219 -3.59 16.32 9.36
N TYR A 220 -3.43 16.77 8.11
CA TYR A 220 -2.68 16.06 7.06
C TYR A 220 -1.43 16.82 6.59
N GLY A 221 -1.12 17.96 7.20
CA GLY A 221 0.07 18.75 6.87
C GLY A 221 1.35 17.94 7.12
N ASN A 222 2.36 18.16 6.28
CA ASN A 222 3.69 17.59 6.46
C ASN A 222 4.74 18.70 6.61
N ARG A 223 6.00 18.30 6.83
CA ARG A 223 7.15 19.22 6.97
C ARG A 223 7.39 20.10 5.73
N LYS A 224 6.83 19.73 4.57
CA LYS A 224 6.95 20.45 3.29
C LYS A 224 5.72 21.34 3.00
N ASN A 225 4.90 21.64 4.02
CA ASN A 225 3.72 22.52 3.94
C ASN A 225 2.68 22.10 2.88
N TYR A 226 2.44 20.80 2.70
CA TYR A 226 1.30 20.31 1.93
C TYR A 226 0.56 19.16 2.64
N SER A 227 -0.73 18.97 2.30
CA SER A 227 -1.52 17.85 2.81
C SER A 227 -1.14 16.55 2.12
N SER A 228 -0.87 15.50 2.90
CA SER A 228 -0.49 14.19 2.39
C SER A 228 -1.02 13.05 3.25
N ILE A 229 -1.11 11.88 2.63
CA ILE A 229 -1.13 10.61 3.35
C ILE A 229 0.23 9.92 3.19
N LEU A 230 0.60 9.10 4.15
CA LEU A 230 1.78 8.25 4.09
C LEU A 230 1.43 6.91 3.45
N LEU A 231 2.34 6.45 2.58
CA LEU A 231 2.47 5.08 2.15
C LEU A 231 3.81 4.59 2.71
N GLN A 232 3.78 3.66 3.65
CA GLN A 232 4.95 2.89 4.06
C GLN A 232 4.98 1.62 3.20
N GLY A 233 6.12 1.32 2.61
CA GLY A 233 6.30 0.15 1.76
C GLY A 233 7.54 -0.61 2.13
N THR A 234 7.44 -1.94 2.08
CA THR A 234 8.59 -2.84 2.16
C THR A 234 8.78 -3.49 0.81
N VAL A 235 10.00 -3.46 0.27
CA VAL A 235 10.28 -4.05 -1.04
C VAL A 235 11.34 -5.15 -0.96
N ASP A 236 11.25 -6.13 -1.85
CA ASP A 236 12.28 -7.13 -2.06
C ASP A 236 13.46 -6.57 -2.89
N HIS A 237 14.49 -7.40 -3.12
CA HIS A 237 15.68 -7.01 -3.88
C HIS A 237 15.40 -6.67 -5.36
N THR A 238 14.27 -7.13 -5.92
CA THR A 238 13.85 -6.84 -7.30
C THR A 238 13.11 -5.50 -7.39
N GLY A 239 12.59 -5.01 -6.27
CA GLY A 239 11.81 -3.78 -6.18
C GLY A 239 10.30 -4.02 -6.15
N ARG A 240 9.85 -5.27 -5.95
CA ARG A 240 8.43 -5.57 -5.71
C ARG A 240 8.08 -5.29 -4.25
N PHE A 241 6.91 -4.70 -4.03
CA PHE A 241 6.39 -4.47 -2.68
C PHE A 241 5.92 -5.79 -2.06
N VAL A 242 6.47 -6.16 -0.91
CA VAL A 242 6.07 -7.35 -0.14
C VAL A 242 5.10 -7.00 0.98
N ASP A 243 5.04 -5.72 1.34
CA ASP A 243 4.09 -5.12 2.29
C ASP A 243 3.86 -3.65 1.91
N ALA A 244 2.64 -3.15 2.15
CA ALA A 244 2.27 -1.77 1.92
C ALA A 244 1.18 -1.32 2.90
N GLU A 245 1.50 -0.31 3.70
CA GLU A 245 0.60 0.30 4.69
C GLU A 245 0.27 1.73 4.26
N VAL A 246 -1.02 1.99 3.98
CA VAL A 246 -1.50 3.23 3.34
C VAL A 246 -2.58 3.88 4.18
N GLY A 247 -2.55 5.21 4.27
CA GLY A 247 -3.68 6.00 4.80
C GLY A 247 -3.39 6.73 6.10
N TRP A 248 -2.18 6.63 6.62
CA TRP A 248 -1.75 7.42 7.76
C TRP A 248 -1.64 8.90 7.38
N SER A 249 -2.00 9.79 8.30
CA SER A 249 -1.80 11.23 8.09
C SER A 249 -0.32 11.57 7.86
N GLY A 250 -0.06 12.48 6.92
CA GLY A 250 1.26 13.06 6.66
C GLY A 250 1.88 13.88 7.80
N LYS A 251 1.17 14.10 8.91
CA LYS A 251 1.78 14.63 10.14
C LYS A 251 2.61 13.60 10.89
N ASN A 252 2.23 12.34 10.76
CA ASN A 252 2.87 11.27 11.51
C ASN A 252 4.30 11.07 11.01
N HIS A 253 5.17 10.59 11.89
CA HIS A 253 6.52 10.19 11.52
C HIS A 253 6.52 8.73 11.06
N ASP A 254 7.48 8.36 10.20
CA ASP A 254 7.59 6.99 9.68
C ASP A 254 7.71 5.96 10.81
N ALA A 255 8.46 6.27 11.87
CA ALA A 255 8.53 5.43 13.07
C ALA A 255 7.17 5.19 13.75
N PHE A 256 6.29 6.19 13.76
CA PHE A 256 4.95 6.06 14.35
C PHE A 256 4.08 5.15 13.48
N VAL A 257 4.08 5.35 12.16
CA VAL A 257 3.36 4.49 11.22
C VAL A 257 3.86 3.05 11.34
N PHE A 258 5.18 2.86 11.34
CA PHE A 258 5.81 1.56 11.46
C PHE A 258 5.41 0.82 12.74
N ARG A 259 5.49 1.47 13.91
CA ARG A 259 5.12 0.85 15.19
C ARG A 259 3.66 0.37 15.24
N ASN A 260 2.78 0.98 14.44
CA ASN A 260 1.36 0.63 14.35
C ASN A 260 1.02 -0.21 13.11
N SER A 261 2.01 -0.60 12.31
CA SER A 261 1.81 -1.39 11.09
C SER A 261 1.61 -2.87 11.39
N ALA A 262 0.83 -3.55 10.54
CA ALA A 262 0.65 -5.00 10.61
C ALA A 262 1.99 -5.74 10.42
N LEU A 263 2.88 -5.18 9.59
CA LEU A 263 4.23 -5.70 9.37
C LEU A 263 5.05 -5.79 10.65
N CYS A 264 5.10 -4.70 11.43
CA CYS A 264 5.87 -4.69 12.68
C CYS A 264 5.37 -5.78 13.64
N ALA A 265 4.05 -5.88 13.81
CA ALA A 265 3.45 -6.93 14.65
C ALA A 265 3.74 -8.34 14.11
N ALA A 266 3.69 -8.55 12.79
CA ALA A 266 3.95 -9.85 12.19
C ALA A 266 5.43 -10.26 12.30
N MET A 267 6.37 -9.33 12.13
CA MET A 267 7.81 -9.58 12.29
C MET A 267 8.20 -9.82 13.75
N ASP A 268 7.65 -9.05 14.69
CA ASP A 268 7.89 -9.24 16.13
C ASP A 268 7.44 -10.64 16.59
N ASN A 269 6.32 -11.13 16.04
CA ASN A 269 5.79 -12.46 16.32
C ASN A 269 6.44 -13.59 15.48
N GLY A 270 7.36 -13.29 14.57
CA GLY A 270 7.93 -14.28 13.65
C GLY A 270 6.89 -14.90 12.70
N ALA A 271 5.81 -14.19 12.39
CA ALA A 271 4.72 -14.68 11.53
C ALA A 271 4.83 -14.20 10.08
N PHE A 272 5.67 -13.19 9.80
CA PHE A 272 5.77 -12.60 8.46
C PHE A 272 6.65 -13.41 7.50
N VAL A 273 7.77 -13.97 7.97
CA VAL A 273 8.74 -14.68 7.12
C VAL A 273 8.52 -16.19 7.23
N PRO A 274 8.10 -16.87 6.13
CA PRO A 274 7.95 -18.32 6.13
C PRO A 274 9.24 -19.04 6.59
N GLY A 275 9.09 -19.96 7.54
CA GLY A 275 10.19 -20.77 8.09
C GLY A 275 11.16 -20.04 9.03
N ASN A 276 11.15 -18.69 9.09
CA ASN A 276 12.08 -17.87 9.88
C ASN A 276 13.53 -18.39 9.90
N PRO A 277 14.17 -18.54 8.71
CA PRO A 277 15.53 -19.04 8.65
C PRO A 277 16.45 -18.12 9.45
N SER A 278 17.20 -18.67 10.40
CA SER A 278 18.12 -17.91 11.26
C SER A 278 19.57 -18.26 10.92
N LEU A 279 20.44 -17.26 10.95
CA LEU A 279 21.88 -17.38 10.72
C LEU A 279 22.63 -17.16 12.04
N THR A 280 23.54 -18.06 12.41
CA THR A 280 24.42 -17.81 13.57
C THR A 280 25.71 -17.12 13.13
N VAL A 281 25.98 -15.94 13.66
CA VAL A 281 27.14 -15.10 13.36
C VAL A 281 27.81 -14.69 14.66
N ASN A 282 29.10 -15.01 14.86
CA ASN A 282 29.86 -14.65 16.07
C ASN A 282 29.12 -15.02 17.38
N GLY A 283 28.41 -16.16 17.38
CA GLY A 283 27.61 -16.62 18.53
C GLY A 283 26.28 -15.89 18.73
N VAL A 284 25.91 -14.97 17.84
CA VAL A 284 24.62 -14.26 17.83
C VAL A 284 23.69 -14.92 16.81
N SER A 285 22.46 -15.26 17.23
CA SER A 285 21.41 -15.72 16.32
C SER A 285 20.79 -14.52 15.61
N VAL A 286 20.93 -14.48 14.29
CA VAL A 286 20.45 -13.41 13.42
C VAL A 286 19.17 -13.92 12.74
N PRO A 287 18.00 -13.32 12.98
CA PRO A 287 16.77 -13.64 12.26
C PRO A 287 16.80 -13.01 10.85
N PRO A 288 15.82 -13.33 9.97
CA PRO A 288 15.64 -12.62 8.71
C PRO A 288 15.60 -11.10 8.94
N LEU A 289 16.45 -10.37 8.24
CA LEU A 289 16.64 -8.95 8.46
C LEU A 289 15.80 -8.11 7.50
N MET A 290 15.37 -6.95 7.96
CA MET A 290 14.91 -5.84 7.13
C MET A 290 15.82 -4.64 7.34
N ILE A 291 15.94 -3.79 6.33
CA ILE A 291 16.75 -2.56 6.41
C ILE A 291 15.85 -1.33 6.29
N SER A 292 16.18 -0.27 7.03
CA SER A 292 15.45 1.00 6.99
C SER A 292 16.39 2.20 7.07
N ASP A 293 15.84 3.40 6.97
CA ASP A 293 16.58 4.61 7.30
C ASP A 293 16.80 4.77 8.83
N GLY A 294 17.50 5.84 9.21
CA GLY A 294 17.82 6.13 10.62
C GLY A 294 16.63 6.54 11.49
N ALA A 295 15.51 6.94 10.88
CA ALA A 295 14.30 7.42 11.56
C ALA A 295 13.46 6.29 12.14
N TYR A 296 13.60 5.06 11.65
CA TYR A 296 12.90 3.88 12.20
C TYR A 296 13.52 3.41 13.53
N PRO A 297 12.75 2.72 14.39
CA PRO A 297 13.29 2.12 15.61
C PRO A 297 14.25 0.98 15.28
N MET A 298 15.22 0.72 16.16
CA MET A 298 16.04 -0.48 16.07
C MET A 298 15.27 -1.69 16.63
N ARG A 299 15.31 -2.82 15.93
CA ARG A 299 14.82 -4.13 16.42
C ARG A 299 15.85 -5.21 16.10
N ARG A 300 15.73 -6.40 16.71
CA ARG A 300 16.57 -7.57 16.38
C ARG A 300 16.57 -7.93 14.88
N TRP A 301 15.44 -7.65 14.21
CA TRP A 301 15.22 -7.95 12.79
C TRP A 301 15.23 -6.70 11.91
N LEU A 302 15.25 -5.48 12.47
CA LEU A 302 15.23 -4.22 11.71
C LEU A 302 16.53 -3.45 11.90
N MET A 303 17.33 -3.42 10.83
CA MET A 303 18.64 -2.80 10.80
C MET A 303 18.57 -1.37 10.27
N LYS A 304 19.26 -0.46 10.97
CA LYS A 304 19.43 0.93 10.58
C LYS A 304 20.89 1.36 10.72
N PRO A 305 21.33 2.40 9.98
CA PRO A 305 22.74 2.79 9.98
C PRO A 305 23.25 3.20 11.38
N TYR A 306 24.56 3.10 11.58
CA TYR A 306 25.25 3.72 12.70
C TYR A 306 25.19 5.25 12.59
N GLY A 307 25.20 5.78 11.37
CA GLY A 307 25.05 7.20 11.07
C GLY A 307 26.24 8.00 11.59
N LYS A 308 25.98 9.13 12.26
CA LYS A 308 27.03 10.00 12.83
C LYS A 308 27.94 9.31 13.85
N PHE A 309 27.54 8.13 14.35
CA PHE A 309 28.29 7.34 15.32
C PHE A 309 29.14 6.23 14.68
N ALA A 310 29.22 6.15 13.35
CA ALA A 310 30.05 5.18 12.64
C ALA A 310 31.54 5.54 12.75
N VAL A 311 32.21 5.01 13.78
CA VAL A 311 33.62 5.29 14.06
C VAL A 311 34.55 4.25 13.46
N THR A 312 34.18 2.97 13.47
CA THR A 312 35.07 1.88 13.01
C THR A 312 34.95 1.60 11.50
N PRO A 313 35.98 1.02 10.86
CA PRO A 313 35.89 0.58 9.46
C PRO A 313 34.71 -0.38 9.19
N GLN A 314 34.42 -1.27 10.14
CA GLN A 314 33.31 -2.23 10.09
C GLN A 314 31.97 -1.49 10.03
N GLN A 315 31.77 -0.50 10.90
CA GLN A 315 30.55 0.31 10.95
C GLN A 315 30.36 1.13 9.68
N LYS A 316 31.43 1.74 9.16
CA LYS A 316 31.39 2.51 7.90
C LYS A 316 31.10 1.62 6.69
N TYR A 317 31.64 0.40 6.68
CA TYR A 317 31.35 -0.59 5.64
C TYR A 317 29.90 -1.05 5.70
N PHE A 318 29.40 -1.36 6.91
CA PHE A 318 28.00 -1.71 7.15
C PHE A 318 27.06 -0.62 6.63
N ASP A 319 27.28 0.65 7.00
CA ASP A 319 26.45 1.77 6.57
C ASP A 319 26.46 1.95 5.05
N ARG A 320 27.62 1.74 4.40
CA ARG A 320 27.74 1.77 2.93
C ARG A 320 26.92 0.65 2.27
N CYS A 321 27.03 -0.58 2.77
CA CYS A 321 26.26 -1.72 2.26
C CYS A 321 24.75 -1.52 2.47
N LEU A 322 24.36 -1.06 3.67
CA LEU A 322 22.97 -0.74 3.99
C LEU A 322 22.43 0.33 3.05
N ALA A 323 23.16 1.44 2.85
CA ALA A 323 22.75 2.50 1.95
C ALA A 323 22.57 1.99 0.50
N ARG A 324 23.50 1.15 0.02
CA ARG A 324 23.41 0.56 -1.32
C ARG A 324 22.19 -0.35 -1.48
N ALA A 325 21.94 -1.23 -0.52
CA ALA A 325 20.79 -2.12 -0.54
C ALA A 325 19.47 -1.34 -0.39
N ARG A 326 19.44 -0.31 0.47
CA ARG A 326 18.26 0.55 0.72
C ARG A 326 17.90 1.40 -0.50
N ASN A 327 18.85 1.76 -1.37
CA ASN A 327 18.52 2.44 -2.63
C ASN A 327 17.46 1.67 -3.45
N ARG A 328 17.33 0.35 -3.26
CA ARG A 328 16.26 -0.44 -3.89
C ARG A 328 14.86 0.06 -3.52
N VAL A 329 14.59 0.40 -2.27
CA VAL A 329 13.25 0.87 -1.85
C VAL A 329 12.96 2.27 -2.38
N GLU A 330 13.95 3.16 -2.37
CA GLU A 330 13.83 4.50 -2.97
C GLU A 330 13.55 4.44 -4.47
N CYS A 331 14.32 3.62 -5.21
CA CYS A 331 14.10 3.38 -6.63
C CYS A 331 12.70 2.82 -6.90
N SER A 332 12.21 1.92 -6.04
CA SER A 332 10.89 1.30 -6.21
C SER A 332 9.77 2.32 -6.01
N PHE A 333 9.87 3.22 -5.03
CA PHE A 333 8.95 4.34 -4.89
C PHE A 333 8.99 5.30 -6.09
N GLY A 334 10.18 5.59 -6.61
CA GLY A 334 10.36 6.39 -7.83
C GLY A 334 9.67 5.74 -9.02
N ARG A 335 9.90 4.43 -9.24
CA ARG A 335 9.25 3.64 -10.30
C ARG A 335 7.74 3.54 -10.12
N LEU A 336 7.24 3.36 -8.90
CA LEU A 336 5.81 3.34 -8.58
C LEU A 336 5.14 4.65 -9.00
N LYS A 337 5.71 5.79 -8.61
CA LYS A 337 5.17 7.12 -8.93
C LYS A 337 5.35 7.49 -10.41
N GLY A 338 6.48 7.10 -11.02
CA GLY A 338 6.74 7.29 -12.44
C GLY A 338 5.78 6.48 -13.32
N ARG A 339 5.48 5.24 -12.92
CA ARG A 339 4.51 4.37 -13.60
C ARG A 339 3.09 4.95 -13.45
N TRP A 340 2.68 5.27 -12.23
CA TRP A 340 1.34 5.77 -11.93
C TRP A 340 1.39 7.27 -11.61
N GLN A 341 1.43 8.09 -12.66
CA GLN A 341 1.62 9.54 -12.54
C GLN A 341 0.55 10.25 -11.71
N CYS A 342 -0.62 9.64 -11.49
CA CYS A 342 -1.59 10.18 -10.54
C CYS A 342 -1.00 10.39 -9.13
N LEU A 343 0.02 9.61 -8.75
CA LEU A 343 0.72 9.70 -7.46
C LEU A 343 1.75 10.84 -7.38
N LEU A 344 2.19 11.38 -8.53
CA LEU A 344 3.08 12.56 -8.59
C LEU A 344 2.31 13.86 -8.34
N HIS A 345 1.00 13.85 -8.60
CA HIS A 345 0.15 15.02 -8.51
C HIS A 345 -0.75 14.98 -7.28
N ARG A 346 -1.47 16.08 -7.05
CA ARG A 346 -2.45 16.17 -5.97
C ARG A 346 -3.66 15.32 -6.33
N LEU A 347 -3.89 14.23 -5.58
CA LEU A 347 -5.09 13.42 -5.72
C LEU A 347 -6.34 14.19 -5.25
N LYS A 348 -7.29 14.37 -6.16
CA LYS A 348 -8.58 15.04 -5.91
C LYS A 348 -9.66 14.01 -5.55
N ALA A 349 -9.40 13.20 -4.52
CA ALA A 349 -10.32 12.19 -4.01
C ALA A 349 -10.54 12.37 -2.51
N ARG A 350 -11.61 11.77 -1.98
CA ARG A 350 -11.82 11.66 -0.52
C ARG A 350 -10.77 10.70 0.05
N GLU A 351 -10.42 10.88 1.33
CA GLU A 351 -9.38 10.11 2.00
C GLU A 351 -9.52 8.58 1.80
N GLU A 352 -10.69 8.02 2.08
CA GLU A 352 -10.99 6.59 1.90
C GLU A 352 -10.69 6.11 0.47
N ASN A 353 -11.04 6.92 -0.53
CA ASN A 353 -10.78 6.61 -1.94
C ASN A 353 -9.30 6.74 -2.30
N VAL A 354 -8.56 7.64 -1.65
CA VAL A 354 -7.12 7.78 -1.88
C VAL A 354 -6.40 6.50 -1.46
N VAL A 355 -6.77 5.92 -0.31
CA VAL A 355 -6.18 4.66 0.18
C VAL A 355 -6.33 3.56 -0.85
N THR A 356 -7.55 3.34 -1.36
CA THR A 356 -7.82 2.33 -2.38
C THR A 356 -7.09 2.62 -3.70
N ILE A 357 -7.03 3.88 -4.16
CA ILE A 357 -6.27 4.24 -5.37
C ILE A 357 -4.78 3.94 -5.23
N VAL A 358 -4.16 4.35 -4.11
CA VAL A 358 -2.73 4.13 -3.87
C VAL A 358 -2.43 2.65 -3.75
N THR A 359 -3.26 1.89 -3.03
CA THR A 359 -3.13 0.44 -2.89
C THR A 359 -3.24 -0.27 -4.23
N ALA A 360 -4.20 0.11 -5.07
CA ALA A 360 -4.31 -0.41 -6.44
C ALA A 360 -3.06 -0.11 -7.28
N CYS A 361 -2.47 1.09 -7.15
CA CYS A 361 -1.22 1.43 -7.83
C CYS A 361 -0.05 0.54 -7.39
N VAL A 362 0.07 0.23 -6.10
CA VAL A 362 1.10 -0.71 -5.58
C VAL A 362 0.92 -2.09 -6.18
N ILE A 363 -0.30 -2.62 -6.19
CA ILE A 363 -0.62 -3.94 -6.77
C ILE A 363 -0.30 -3.97 -8.26
N LEU A 364 -0.76 -2.98 -9.02
CA LEU A 364 -0.49 -2.89 -10.46
C LEU A 364 1.01 -2.70 -10.75
N HIS A 365 1.74 -2.00 -9.88
CA HIS A 365 3.18 -1.89 -9.99
C HIS A 365 3.84 -3.26 -9.89
N ASN A 366 3.52 -4.05 -8.87
CA ASN A 366 4.06 -5.41 -8.72
C ASN A 366 3.69 -6.33 -9.88
N LEU A 367 2.46 -6.22 -10.41
CA LEU A 367 2.04 -6.98 -11.59
C LEU A 367 2.96 -6.70 -12.79
N CYS A 368 3.27 -5.42 -13.01
CA CYS A 368 4.20 -5.00 -14.06
C CYS A 368 5.65 -5.43 -13.78
N GLU A 369 6.15 -5.33 -12.55
CA GLU A 369 7.51 -5.81 -12.20
C GLU A 369 7.63 -7.33 -12.41
N ALA A 370 6.63 -8.11 -12.02
CA ALA A 370 6.62 -9.56 -12.20
C ALA A 370 6.67 -10.00 -13.68
N LYS A 371 6.16 -9.15 -14.58
CA LYS A 371 6.18 -9.36 -16.04
C LYS A 371 7.35 -8.67 -16.74
N GLY A 372 8.25 -8.02 -15.99
CA GLY A 372 9.42 -7.33 -16.54
C GLY A 372 9.10 -6.05 -17.32
N HIS A 373 7.96 -5.39 -17.06
CA HIS A 373 7.60 -4.17 -17.77
C HIS A 373 8.46 -2.98 -17.31
N GLU A 374 9.14 -2.34 -18.24
CA GLU A 374 9.95 -1.15 -17.95
C GLU A 374 9.10 0.09 -17.61
N VAL A 375 9.66 1.01 -16.82
CA VAL A 375 9.06 2.32 -16.57
C VAL A 375 9.57 3.27 -17.64
N LEU A 376 8.67 3.74 -18.51
CA LEU A 376 9.00 4.70 -19.56
C LEU A 376 9.37 6.07 -18.97
N GLY A 377 10.62 6.50 -19.20
CA GLY A 377 11.11 7.84 -18.86
C GLY A 377 11.26 8.06 -17.35
N SER A 378 12.49 8.03 -16.85
CA SER A 378 12.83 8.38 -15.47
C SER A 378 12.54 9.88 -15.21
N LEU A 379 11.31 10.22 -14.85
CA LEU A 379 10.96 11.54 -14.30
C LEU A 379 11.04 11.50 -12.78
N THR A 380 12.22 11.24 -12.24
CA THR A 380 12.53 11.63 -10.87
C THR A 380 13.93 12.18 -10.84
N ASP A 381 14.03 13.50 -10.67
CA ASP A 381 15.20 14.08 -10.00
C ASP A 381 15.38 13.34 -8.67
N PRO A 382 16.59 12.91 -8.32
CA PRO A 382 16.89 12.45 -6.98
C PRO A 382 16.60 13.64 -6.06
N THR A 383 15.51 13.58 -5.29
CA THR A 383 15.29 14.58 -4.24
C THR A 383 16.42 14.36 -3.23
N PRO A 384 17.33 15.33 -3.01
CA PRO A 384 18.43 15.13 -2.08
C PRO A 384 17.88 14.90 -0.68
N LEU A 385 18.33 13.80 -0.06
CA LEU A 385 18.00 13.48 1.33
C LEU A 385 18.53 14.58 2.23
N THR A 386 17.65 15.15 3.04
CA THR A 386 18.06 15.71 4.32
C THR A 386 17.96 14.57 5.32
N MET A 387 19.08 14.20 5.94
CA MET A 387 19.12 13.36 7.13
C MET A 387 19.07 14.26 8.37
N PRO A 388 17.90 14.64 8.91
CA PRO A 388 17.83 14.95 10.32
C PRO A 388 17.81 13.60 11.05
N GLY A 389 19.00 13.11 11.38
CA GLY A 389 19.10 12.18 12.49
C GLY A 389 18.85 13.00 13.75
N ASP A 390 17.86 12.63 14.56
CA ASP A 390 17.89 12.79 16.01
C ASP A 390 16.72 12.05 16.70
N GLY A 391 17.06 11.45 17.84
CA GLY A 391 16.18 11.32 19.01
C GLY A 391 14.84 10.61 18.84
N LEU A 392 14.83 9.32 18.46
CA LEU A 392 13.73 8.49 18.96
C LEU A 392 13.94 8.30 20.46
N GLU A 393 13.15 8.98 21.28
CA GLU A 393 13.02 8.60 22.69
C GLU A 393 12.42 7.19 22.75
N TYR A 394 13.22 6.27 23.28
CA TYR A 394 12.79 4.91 23.55
C TYR A 394 12.24 4.86 24.97
N GLY A 395 11.00 4.39 25.13
CA GLY A 395 10.46 4.10 26.45
C GLY A 395 11.24 2.98 27.14
N GLU A 396 11.07 2.80 28.46
CA GLU A 396 11.77 1.76 29.23
C GLU A 396 11.64 0.35 28.64
N ASN A 397 10.46 -0.01 28.12
CA ASN A 397 10.22 -1.30 27.47
C ASN A 397 10.94 -1.47 26.11
N ASP A 398 11.32 -0.38 25.44
CA ASP A 398 12.01 -0.43 24.15
C ASP A 398 13.54 -0.57 24.29
N ARG A 399 14.11 -0.35 25.48
CA ARG A 399 15.57 -0.45 25.70
C ARG A 399 16.10 -1.87 25.45
N GLY A 400 15.38 -2.90 25.91
CA GLY A 400 15.78 -4.29 25.67
C GLY A 400 15.80 -4.65 24.18
N MET A 401 14.80 -4.22 23.42
CA MET A 401 14.72 -4.45 21.97
C MET A 401 15.81 -3.68 21.20
N LEU A 402 16.14 -2.48 21.67
CA LEU A 402 17.22 -1.67 21.12
C LEU A 402 18.58 -2.36 21.31
N ASP A 403 18.86 -2.89 22.50
CA ASP A 403 20.14 -3.51 22.79
C ASP A 403 20.31 -4.87 22.09
N GLU A 404 19.24 -5.66 21.97
CA GLU A 404 19.23 -6.87 21.12
C GLU A 404 19.49 -6.51 19.65
N GLY A 405 18.82 -5.47 19.13
CA GLY A 405 19.03 -4.99 17.77
C GLY A 405 20.45 -4.47 17.50
N LYS A 406 21.04 -3.74 18.46
CA LYS A 406 22.45 -3.31 18.37
C LYS A 406 23.38 -4.53 18.32
N ARG A 407 23.16 -5.54 19.16
CA ARG A 407 23.97 -6.76 19.19
C ARG A 407 23.94 -7.51 17.85
N VAL A 408 22.76 -7.63 17.24
CA VAL A 408 22.61 -8.21 15.89
C VAL A 408 23.35 -7.37 14.86
N ARG A 409 23.16 -6.04 14.89
CA ARG A 409 23.82 -5.12 13.96
C ARG A 409 25.35 -5.20 14.04
N ASP A 410 25.90 -5.20 15.25
CA ASP A 410 27.34 -5.26 15.48
C ASP A 410 27.93 -6.59 15.00
N ALA A 411 27.27 -7.72 15.28
CA ALA A 411 27.68 -9.02 14.75
C ALA A 411 27.64 -9.07 13.21
N MET A 412 26.61 -8.48 12.60
CA MET A 412 26.50 -8.40 11.14
C MET A 412 27.55 -7.49 10.53
N ALA A 413 27.86 -6.34 11.16
CA ALA A 413 28.90 -5.43 10.69
C ALA A 413 30.28 -6.10 10.66
N GLU A 414 30.63 -6.84 11.72
CA GLU A 414 31.87 -7.64 11.77
C GLU A 414 31.90 -8.73 10.69
N PHE A 415 30.80 -9.49 10.56
CA PHE A 415 30.69 -10.56 9.59
C PHE A 415 30.83 -10.08 8.15
N MET A 416 30.09 -9.02 7.80
CA MET A 416 30.13 -8.42 6.47
C MET A 416 31.53 -7.89 6.16
N TYR A 417 32.19 -7.23 7.13
CA TYR A 417 33.54 -6.70 6.94
C TYR A 417 34.59 -7.82 6.78
N SER A 418 34.49 -8.89 7.56
CA SER A 418 35.42 -10.04 7.49
C SER A 418 35.42 -10.76 6.13
N ARG A 419 34.32 -10.64 5.38
CA ARG A 419 34.13 -11.22 4.04
C ARG A 419 34.45 -10.25 2.91
N CYS A 420 34.67 -8.96 3.19
CA CYS A 420 34.98 -7.95 2.18
C CYS A 420 36.39 -8.12 1.56
N GLY A 421 37.30 -8.85 2.23
CA GLY A 421 38.69 -9.00 1.84
C GLY A 421 39.11 -10.41 1.39
N ARG A 422 38.17 -11.27 0.99
CA ARG A 422 38.46 -12.59 0.42
C ARG A 422 37.99 -12.70 -1.01
#